data_AF-A0AAW4Y0F4-F1
#
_entry.id   AF-A0AAW4Y0F4-F1
#
_cell.length_a   1.000
_cell.length_b   1.000
_cell.length_c   1.000
_cell.angle_alpha   90.00
_cell.angle_beta   90.00
_cell.angle_gamma   90.00
#
_symmetry.space_group_name_H-M   'P 1'
#
loop_
_entity.id
_entity.type
_entity.pdbx_description
1 polymer ?
#
loop_
_entity_poly.entity_id
_entity_poly.type
_entity_poly.pdbx_seq_one_letter_code
_entity_poly.pdbx_strand_id
1 'polypeptide(L)'
;MKQDKAEASAVAAALPYGLRKLPVRDVRQMQYLAPELDLFPKAPARAEFVGPPEKGIPRRERARFMKNRDFFVEKASRGMYAGADHAEWASIPVSWRVMMLMAGGMGDMNTIDYLAGRSWQEIPPAEREAVKFFIREAKRLFGRLHALTLRTVE
;
A
#
# COMPACT_ATOMS: atom_id res chain seq x y z
N MET A 1 13.36 27.86 -45.61
CA MET A 1 13.95 26.55 -45.95
C MET A 1 13.71 25.64 -44.75
N LYS A 2 12.70 24.78 -44.74
CA LYS A 2 12.68 23.42 -45.34
C LYS A 2 13.56 22.37 -44.64
N GLN A 3 13.98 22.54 -43.38
CA GLN A 3 14.74 21.49 -42.68
C GLN A 3 14.05 20.83 -41.46
N ASP A 4 13.29 21.55 -40.63
CA ASP A 4 12.80 20.92 -39.38
C ASP A 4 11.64 19.91 -39.57
N LYS A 5 10.95 19.95 -40.72
CA LYS A 5 9.86 19.00 -41.02
C LYS A 5 10.37 17.62 -41.46
N ALA A 6 11.63 17.51 -41.89
CA ALA A 6 12.20 16.24 -42.35
C ALA A 6 12.63 15.36 -41.17
N GLU A 7 13.13 15.94 -40.08
CA GLU A 7 13.63 15.19 -38.92
C GLU A 7 12.49 14.61 -38.07
N ALA A 8 11.37 15.33 -37.95
CA ALA A 8 10.17 14.83 -37.27
C ALA A 8 9.51 13.65 -38.01
N SER A 9 9.76 13.52 -39.32
CA SER A 9 9.24 12.41 -40.13
C SER A 9 10.11 11.14 -40.03
N ALA A 10 11.37 11.26 -39.63
CA ALA A 10 12.26 10.11 -39.52
C ALA A 10 12.09 9.35 -38.19
N VAL A 11 11.78 10.03 -37.09
CA VAL A 11 11.60 9.38 -35.77
C VAL A 11 10.27 8.62 -35.67
N ALA A 12 9.26 9.00 -36.47
CA ALA A 12 7.98 8.29 -36.53
C ALA A 12 8.07 6.90 -37.22
N ALA A 13 9.15 6.63 -37.95
CA ALA A 13 9.33 5.39 -38.70
C ALA A 13 9.96 4.24 -37.87
N ALA A 14 10.35 4.48 -36.61
CA ALA A 14 11.07 3.52 -35.78
C ALA A 14 10.30 3.00 -34.56
N LEU A 15 8.96 3.02 -34.58
CA LEU A 15 8.15 2.31 -33.59
C LEU A 15 7.73 0.96 -34.17
N PRO A 16 8.39 -0.15 -33.80
CA PRO A 16 7.90 -1.47 -34.15
C PRO A 16 6.65 -1.76 -33.29
N TYR A 17 5.65 -2.35 -33.93
CA TYR A 17 4.38 -2.84 -33.38
C TYR A 17 3.28 -1.77 -33.14
N GLY A 18 2.59 -1.42 -34.23
CA GLY A 18 1.12 -1.51 -34.29
C GLY A 18 0.24 -0.45 -33.64
N LEU A 19 0.76 0.51 -32.86
CA LEU A 19 -0.07 1.59 -32.31
C LEU A 19 -0.07 2.81 -33.23
N ARG A 20 -0.93 2.79 -34.25
CA ARG A 20 -1.35 4.02 -34.94
C ARG A 20 -1.99 4.93 -33.90
N LYS A 21 -1.49 6.15 -33.73
CA LYS A 21 -2.15 7.19 -32.93
C LYS A 21 -3.56 7.39 -33.51
N LEU A 22 -4.56 6.85 -32.84
CA LEU A 22 -5.96 7.14 -33.15
C LEU A 22 -6.18 8.64 -32.92
N PRO A 23 -6.77 9.37 -33.88
CA PRO A 23 -7.19 10.74 -33.62
C PRO A 23 -8.27 10.67 -32.54
N VAL A 24 -7.99 11.28 -31.38
CA VAL A 24 -9.01 11.55 -30.36
C VAL A 24 -9.92 12.64 -30.94
N ARG A 25 -10.88 12.24 -31.76
CA ARG A 25 -12.00 13.08 -32.21
C ARG A 25 -13.28 12.27 -32.11
N ASP A 26 -14.21 12.84 -31.33
CA ASP A 26 -15.64 12.53 -31.26
C ASP A 26 -16.07 11.14 -30.79
N VAL A 27 -15.90 10.90 -29.49
CA VAL A 27 -16.56 9.79 -28.75
C VAL A 27 -18.10 9.99 -28.62
N ARG A 28 -18.69 11.02 -29.25
CA ARG A 28 -20.15 11.26 -29.17
C ARG A 28 -20.99 10.44 -30.15
N GLN A 29 -20.41 9.81 -31.18
CA GLN A 29 -21.20 9.15 -32.23
C GLN A 29 -21.42 7.63 -32.04
N MET A 30 -20.75 6.95 -31.10
CA MET A 30 -21.00 5.51 -30.88
C MET A 30 -22.14 5.19 -29.91
N GLN A 31 -22.72 6.19 -29.23
CA GLN A 31 -23.85 5.95 -28.31
C GLN A 31 -25.19 5.68 -29.02
N TYR A 32 -25.25 5.75 -30.36
CA TYR A 32 -26.51 5.67 -31.11
C TYR A 32 -26.77 4.35 -31.86
N LEU A 33 -25.92 3.32 -31.74
CA LEU A 33 -26.07 2.09 -32.54
C LEU A 33 -26.51 0.83 -31.79
N ALA A 34 -26.69 0.88 -30.46
CA ALA A 34 -27.31 -0.21 -29.71
C ALA A 34 -27.80 0.26 -28.33
N PRO A 35 -29.05 0.74 -28.19
CA PRO A 35 -29.61 1.08 -26.89
C PRO A 35 -29.91 -0.15 -26.00
N GLU A 36 -29.85 -1.37 -26.57
CA GLU A 36 -30.24 -2.62 -25.91
C GLU A 36 -29.05 -3.41 -25.33
N LEU A 37 -27.81 -3.01 -25.61
CA LEU A 37 -26.62 -3.66 -25.05
C LEU A 37 -26.02 -2.78 -23.96
N ASP A 38 -26.43 -3.02 -22.72
CA ASP A 38 -25.71 -2.59 -21.50
C ASP A 38 -24.35 -3.31 -21.43
N LEU A 39 -23.44 -2.97 -22.35
CA LEU A 39 -22.09 -3.55 -22.48
C LEU A 39 -21.17 -3.18 -21.30
N PHE A 40 -21.61 -2.26 -20.46
CA PHE A 40 -20.92 -1.85 -19.24
C PHE A 40 -21.95 -1.79 -18.12
N PRO A 41 -22.21 -2.90 -17.39
CA PRO A 41 -22.93 -2.79 -16.13
C PRO A 41 -22.22 -1.69 -15.34
N LYS A 42 -22.98 -0.64 -14.99
CA LYS A 42 -22.48 0.49 -14.18
C LYS A 42 -21.76 -0.14 -13.00
N ALA A 43 -20.43 -0.01 -12.97
CA ALA A 43 -19.63 -0.54 -11.89
C ALA A 43 -20.29 -0.12 -10.58
N PRO A 44 -20.55 -1.05 -9.64
CA PRO A 44 -21.23 -0.69 -8.41
C PRO A 44 -20.48 0.51 -7.84
N ALA A 45 -21.21 1.59 -7.59
CA ALA A 45 -20.64 2.85 -7.12
C ALA A 45 -19.61 2.49 -6.06
N ARG A 46 -18.34 2.74 -6.37
CA ARG A 46 -17.22 2.43 -5.47
C ARG A 46 -17.65 2.97 -4.13
N ALA A 47 -17.84 2.08 -3.15
CA ALA A 47 -18.43 2.44 -1.85
C ALA A 47 -17.77 3.75 -1.43
N GLU A 48 -18.59 4.80 -1.30
CA GLU A 48 -18.09 6.12 -0.98
C GLU A 48 -17.17 5.96 0.22
N PHE A 49 -15.97 6.54 0.12
CA PHE A 49 -15.06 6.57 1.25
C PHE A 49 -15.74 7.41 2.33
N VAL A 50 -16.52 6.76 3.19
CA VAL A 50 -17.02 7.35 4.42
C VAL A 50 -15.78 7.61 5.22
N GLY A 51 -15.47 8.90 5.42
CA GLY A 51 -14.34 9.33 6.23
C GLY A 51 -14.34 8.65 7.60
N PRO A 52 -13.23 8.72 8.34
CA PRO A 52 -13.16 8.14 9.68
C PRO A 52 -14.39 8.57 10.50
N PRO A 53 -15.10 7.66 11.16
CA PRO A 53 -16.32 8.01 11.89
C PRO A 53 -15.99 9.06 12.97
N GLU A 54 -16.80 10.13 13.04
CA GLU A 54 -16.60 11.27 13.97
C GLU A 54 -16.49 10.83 15.44
N LYS A 55 -17.08 9.68 15.77
CA LYS A 55 -16.86 8.96 17.02
C LYS A 55 -16.10 7.69 16.71
N GLY A 56 -14.96 7.52 17.38
CA GLY A 56 -14.07 6.37 17.17
C GLY A 56 -14.85 5.05 17.14
N ILE A 57 -14.49 4.18 16.20
CA ILE A 57 -15.16 2.90 15.94
C ILE A 57 -15.42 2.16 17.27
N PRO A 58 -16.64 1.69 17.58
CA PRO A 58 -16.93 0.89 18.77
C PRO A 58 -16.00 -0.33 18.90
N ARG A 59 -15.63 -0.73 20.12
CA ARG A 59 -14.68 -1.85 20.36
C ARG A 59 -15.09 -3.13 19.64
N ARG A 60 -16.39 -3.43 19.62
CA ARG A 60 -16.97 -4.60 18.93
C ARG A 60 -16.78 -4.53 17.41
N GLU A 61 -16.97 -3.36 16.83
CA GLU A 61 -16.78 -3.14 15.40
C GLU A 61 -15.30 -3.23 15.03
N ARG A 62 -14.38 -2.68 15.84
CA ARG A 62 -12.94 -2.86 15.64
C ARG A 62 -12.55 -4.33 15.63
N ALA A 63 -13.05 -5.12 16.59
CA ALA A 63 -12.79 -6.55 16.63
C ALA A 63 -13.30 -7.26 15.37
N ARG A 64 -14.47 -6.87 14.85
CA ARG A 64 -15.01 -7.39 13.60
C ARG A 64 -14.13 -7.02 12.39
N PHE A 65 -13.69 -5.77 12.29
CA PHE A 65 -12.78 -5.32 11.23
C PHE A 65 -11.45 -6.06 11.27
N MET A 66 -10.85 -6.23 12.45
CA MET A 66 -9.60 -6.98 12.60
C MET A 66 -9.76 -8.44 12.18
N LYS A 67 -10.84 -9.11 12.60
CA LYS A 67 -11.12 -10.49 12.18
C LYS A 67 -11.29 -10.62 10.67
N ASN A 68 -11.99 -9.68 10.04
CA ASN A 68 -12.14 -9.67 8.58
C ASN A 68 -10.80 -9.43 7.88
N ARG A 69 -9.98 -8.50 8.39
CA ARG A 69 -8.64 -8.20 7.88
C ARG A 69 -7.78 -9.46 7.89
N ASP A 70 -7.74 -10.18 9.02
CA ASP A 70 -6.96 -11.41 9.15
C ASP A 70 -7.44 -12.50 8.20
N PHE A 71 -8.76 -12.71 8.10
CA PHE A 71 -9.36 -13.67 7.16
C PHE A 71 -8.98 -13.40 5.70
N PHE A 72 -9.03 -12.13 5.27
CA PHE A 72 -8.66 -11.77 3.90
C PHE A 72 -7.17 -11.93 3.64
N VAL A 73 -6.30 -11.60 4.60
CA VAL A 73 -4.85 -11.80 4.48
C VAL A 73 -4.50 -13.28 4.39
N GLU A 74 -5.09 -14.11 5.25
CA GLU A 74 -4.88 -15.57 5.22
C GLU A 74 -5.31 -16.14 3.87
N LYS A 75 -6.50 -15.76 3.38
CA LYS A 75 -7.02 -16.23 2.09
C LYS A 75 -6.18 -15.75 0.91
N ALA A 76 -5.80 -14.47 0.89
CA ALA A 76 -5.01 -13.88 -0.20
C ALA A 76 -3.58 -14.43 -0.23
N SER A 77 -2.99 -14.68 0.94
CA SER A 77 -1.65 -15.25 1.08
C SER A 77 -1.61 -16.78 0.92
N ARG A 78 -2.77 -17.43 0.66
CA ARG A 78 -2.90 -18.88 0.57
C ARG A 78 -2.32 -19.61 1.80
N GLY A 79 -2.51 -19.02 2.99
CA GLY A 79 -2.02 -19.58 4.25
C GLY A 79 -0.54 -19.32 4.54
N MET A 80 0.19 -18.56 3.70
CA MET A 80 1.57 -18.15 4.01
C MET A 80 1.63 -17.27 5.27
N TYR A 81 0.59 -16.47 5.51
CA TYR A 81 0.45 -15.65 6.71
C TYR A 81 -0.82 -16.04 7.47
N ALA A 82 -0.68 -16.44 8.73
CA ALA A 82 -1.78 -16.77 9.63
C ALA A 82 -2.63 -15.55 10.07
N GLY A 83 -2.27 -14.33 9.67
CA GLY A 83 -3.00 -13.11 9.99
C GLY A 83 -2.31 -11.87 9.46
N ALA A 84 -3.00 -10.73 9.56
CA ALA A 84 -2.50 -9.47 9.03
C ALA A 84 -1.26 -8.95 9.77
N ASP A 85 -1.19 -9.14 11.09
CA ASP A 85 -0.03 -8.73 11.88
C ASP A 85 1.26 -9.45 11.43
N HIS A 86 1.15 -10.73 11.05
CA HIS A 86 2.29 -11.48 10.54
C HIS A 86 2.74 -10.96 9.17
N ALA A 87 1.80 -10.70 8.27
CA ALA A 87 2.11 -10.13 6.96
C ALA A 87 2.71 -8.71 7.08
N GLU A 88 2.17 -7.88 7.96
CA GLU A 88 2.69 -6.54 8.24
C GLU A 88 4.11 -6.60 8.79
N TRP A 89 4.38 -7.45 9.78
CA TRP A 89 5.73 -7.65 10.31
C TRP A 89 6.70 -8.12 9.22
N ALA A 90 6.29 -9.12 8.42
CA ALA A 90 7.08 -9.67 7.32
C ALA A 90 7.37 -8.64 6.20
N SER A 91 6.54 -7.60 6.05
CA SER A 91 6.75 -6.53 5.08
C SER A 91 7.80 -5.49 5.49
N ILE A 92 8.09 -5.37 6.79
CA ILE A 92 9.03 -4.35 7.31
C ILE A 92 10.47 -4.80 7.02
N PRO A 93 11.38 -3.94 6.56
CA PRO A 93 12.78 -4.32 6.38
C PRO A 93 13.42 -4.79 7.70
N VAL A 94 14.32 -5.78 7.62
CA VAL A 94 14.96 -6.38 8.81
C VAL A 94 15.64 -5.33 9.69
N SER A 95 16.33 -4.35 9.10
CA SER A 95 16.96 -3.24 9.83
C SER A 95 15.99 -2.46 10.72
N TRP A 96 14.78 -2.19 10.23
CA TRP A 96 13.74 -1.51 10.98
C TRP A 96 13.15 -2.37 12.09
N ARG A 97 13.01 -3.67 11.85
CA ARG A 97 12.60 -4.63 12.90
C ARG A 97 13.62 -4.69 14.03
N VAL A 98 14.92 -4.75 13.69
CA VAL A 98 16.02 -4.72 14.66
C VAL A 98 15.95 -3.45 15.52
N MET A 99 15.77 -2.28 14.90
CA MET A 99 15.64 -1.01 15.65
C MET A 99 14.43 -1.03 16.61
N MET A 100 13.28 -1.55 16.17
CA MET A 100 12.08 -1.66 17.03
C MET A 100 12.29 -2.64 18.18
N LEU A 101 12.99 -3.75 17.94
CA LEU A 101 13.33 -4.73 18.96
C LEU A 101 14.30 -4.14 20.00
N MET A 102 15.37 -3.48 19.55
CA MET A 102 16.32 -2.77 20.43
C MET A 102 15.60 -1.72 21.28
N ALA A 103 14.78 -0.89 20.65
CA ALA A 103 14.11 0.20 21.33
C ALA A 103 13.04 -0.28 22.32
N GLY A 104 12.46 -1.46 22.10
CA GLY A 104 11.60 -2.14 23.06
C GLY A 104 12.36 -2.94 24.12
N GLY A 105 13.71 -2.86 24.16
CA GLY A 105 14.56 -3.54 25.14
C GLY A 105 14.68 -5.05 24.93
N MET A 106 14.51 -5.53 23.69
CA MET A 106 14.49 -6.95 23.35
C MET A 106 15.74 -7.37 22.59
N GLY A 107 16.30 -8.50 23.00
CA GLY A 107 17.49 -9.10 22.38
C GLY A 107 18.80 -8.45 22.83
N ASP A 108 19.86 -9.26 22.83
CA ASP A 108 21.23 -8.74 22.89
C ASP A 108 21.68 -8.43 21.46
N MET A 109 22.70 -7.57 21.29
CA MET A 109 23.25 -7.26 19.96
C MET A 109 23.61 -8.53 19.15
N ASN A 110 23.96 -9.62 19.83
CA ASN A 110 24.35 -10.89 19.20
C ASN A 110 23.16 -11.75 18.75
N THR A 111 21.95 -11.52 19.26
CA THR A 111 20.76 -12.36 18.98
C THR A 111 19.67 -11.62 18.22
N ILE A 112 19.79 -10.30 18.07
CA ILE A 112 18.70 -9.48 17.56
C ILE A 112 18.39 -9.67 16.08
N ASP A 113 19.40 -9.95 15.25
CA ASP A 113 19.20 -10.22 13.83
C ASP A 113 18.36 -11.48 13.63
N TYR A 114 18.59 -12.49 14.46
CA TYR A 114 17.80 -13.72 14.47
C TYR A 114 16.36 -13.44 14.94
N LEU A 115 16.18 -12.63 16.00
CA LEU A 115 14.85 -12.24 16.49
C LEU A 115 14.07 -11.42 15.45
N ALA A 116 14.74 -10.55 14.69
CA ALA A 116 14.12 -9.75 13.63
C ALA A 116 13.67 -10.60 12.41
N GLY A 117 14.34 -11.73 12.18
CA GLY A 117 13.98 -12.69 11.13
C GLY A 117 12.77 -13.58 11.46
N ARG A 118 12.39 -13.69 12.74
CA ARG A 118 11.30 -14.57 13.18
C ARG A 118 9.92 -14.09 12.75
N SER A 119 9.00 -15.05 12.67
CA SER A 119 7.58 -14.74 12.49
C SER A 119 7.07 -13.95 13.70
N TRP A 120 6.09 -13.07 13.45
CA TRP A 120 5.49 -12.27 14.51
C TRP A 120 4.88 -13.12 15.64
N GLN A 121 4.45 -14.35 15.33
CA GLN A 121 3.84 -15.26 16.30
C GLN A 121 4.84 -15.91 17.25
N GLU A 122 6.09 -16.09 16.81
CA GLU A 122 7.18 -16.64 17.61
C GLU A 122 7.69 -15.67 18.67
N ILE A 123 7.37 -14.37 18.53
CA ILE A 123 7.72 -13.36 19.52
C ILE A 123 6.83 -13.54 20.76
N PRO A 124 7.41 -13.61 21.98
CA PRO A 124 6.64 -13.68 23.21
C PRO A 124 5.59 -12.57 23.35
N PRO A 125 4.43 -12.81 23.99
CA PRO A 125 3.37 -11.80 24.10
C PRO A 125 3.81 -10.50 24.78
N ALA A 126 4.64 -10.58 25.82
CA ALA A 126 5.17 -9.39 26.53
C ALA A 126 6.03 -8.52 25.59
N GLU A 127 6.89 -9.17 24.81
CA GLU A 127 7.75 -8.54 23.81
C GLU A 127 6.93 -7.86 22.69
N ARG A 128 5.89 -8.54 22.19
CA ARG A 128 4.97 -7.95 21.21
C ARG A 128 4.31 -6.69 21.73
N GLU A 129 3.90 -6.65 23.00
CA GLU A 129 3.30 -5.44 23.58
C GLU A 129 4.31 -4.31 23.74
N ALA A 130 5.57 -4.61 24.07
CA ALA A 130 6.65 -3.63 24.10
C ALA A 130 6.90 -3.02 22.71
N VAL A 131 6.99 -3.85 21.66
CA VAL A 131 7.10 -3.38 20.27
C VAL A 131 5.91 -2.49 19.89
N LYS A 132 4.68 -2.93 20.19
CA LYS A 132 3.47 -2.14 19.89
C LYS A 132 3.43 -0.82 20.64
N PHE A 133 3.88 -0.80 21.90
CA PHE A 133 4.01 0.44 22.67
C PHE A 133 5.01 1.38 22.03
N PHE A 134 6.19 0.87 21.66
CA PHE A 134 7.21 1.65 20.95
C PHE A 134 6.68 2.20 19.62
N ILE A 135 6.01 1.39 18.80
CA ILE A 135 5.42 1.84 17.52
C ILE A 135 4.40 2.96 17.73
N ARG A 136 3.58 2.88 18.79
CA ARG A 136 2.60 3.93 19.12
C ARG A 136 3.29 5.25 19.49
N GLU A 137 4.34 5.21 20.29
CA GLU A 137 5.14 6.39 20.61
C GLU A 137 5.91 6.92 19.41
N ALA A 138 6.55 6.05 18.64
CA ALA A 138 7.27 6.39 17.41
C ALA A 138 6.35 7.09 16.41
N LYS A 139 5.11 6.61 16.22
CA LYS A 139 4.12 7.28 15.36
C LYS A 139 3.82 8.71 15.82
N ARG A 140 3.70 8.93 17.13
CA ARG A 140 3.45 10.27 17.72
C ARG A 140 4.64 11.20 17.51
N LEU A 141 5.87 10.68 17.65
CA LEU A 141 7.10 11.46 17.51
C LEU A 141 7.47 11.72 16.05
N PHE A 142 7.41 10.71 15.19
CA PHE A 142 7.74 10.83 13.77
C PHE A 142 6.80 11.76 13.01
N GLY A 143 5.53 11.90 13.44
CA GLY A 143 4.65 12.92 12.90
C GLY A 143 5.23 14.35 13.02
N ARG A 144 5.99 14.63 14.08
CA ARG A 144 6.68 15.91 14.28
C ARG A 144 8.01 15.97 13.52
N LEU A 145 8.74 14.86 13.46
CA LEU A 145 10.03 14.78 12.77
C LEU A 145 9.89 14.82 11.24
N HIS A 146 8.75 14.43 10.68
CA HIS A 146 8.47 14.59 9.25
C HIS A 146 8.58 16.06 8.80
N ALA A 147 8.36 17.03 9.68
CA ALA A 147 8.61 18.43 9.37
C ALA A 147 10.09 18.71 9.02
N LEU A 148 11.03 17.94 9.58
CA LEU A 148 12.46 18.07 9.29
C LEU A 148 12.81 17.60 7.87
N THR A 149 12.11 16.60 7.33
CA THR A 149 12.36 16.10 5.97
C THR A 149 11.81 17.03 4.89
N LEU A 150 10.92 17.95 5.26
CA LEU A 150 10.35 18.96 4.35
C LEU A 150 11.21 20.22 4.28
N ARG A 151 12.16 20.39 5.19
CA ARG A 151 13.06 21.54 5.17
C ARG A 151 14.22 21.25 4.22
N THR A 152 14.15 21.82 3.02
CA THR A 152 15.30 21.85 2.11
C THR A 152 16.36 22.77 2.71
N VAL A 153 17.59 22.28 2.79
CA VAL A 153 18.77 23.12 3.07
C VAL A 153 19.04 23.88 1.77
N GLU A 154 18.97 25.21 1.82
CA GLU A 154 19.45 26.09 0.74
C GLU A 154 20.98 26.15 0.71
#